data_AF-A0A1G3H3S7-F1
#
_entry.id   AF-A0A1G3H3S7-F1
#
_cell.length_a   1.000
_cell.length_b   1.000
_cell.length_c   1.000
_cell.angle_alpha   90.00
_cell.angle_beta   90.00
_cell.angle_gamma   90.00
#
_symmetry.space_group_name_H-M   'P 1'
#
loop_
_entity.id
_entity.type
_entity.pdbx_description
1 polymer ?
#
loop_
_entity_poly.entity_id
_entity_poly.type
_entity_poly.pdbx_seq_one_letter_code
_entity_poly.pdbx_strand_id
1 'polypeptide(L)'
;MGYHDAMKTNEGNTIMKQRLTLLSGGLAAALFSLGVPAQAVDCGKARDPQRCEALQKAKETCKDKAGPDKRKCMSYAMPPMDCSKARSPERCEATQKAKEACKDKAGPEHRQCMRDNMPKRGGQTPKSQIPPAKPVA
;
A
#
# COMPACT_ATOMS: atom_id res chain seq x y z
N MET A 1 -7.25 22.18 11.08
CA MET A 1 -8.33 21.65 10.22
C MET A 1 -8.03 22.06 8.77
N GLY A 2 -8.03 21.12 7.83
CA GLY A 2 -7.71 21.34 6.40
C GLY A 2 -7.09 20.05 5.85
N TYR A 3 -7.53 19.42 4.77
CA TYR A 3 -8.17 19.89 3.56
C TYR A 3 -9.28 18.90 3.15
N HIS A 4 -10.53 19.35 3.23
CA HIS A 4 -11.60 18.84 2.38
C HIS A 4 -12.01 20.00 1.47
N ASP A 5 -12.46 19.66 0.26
CA ASP A 5 -13.02 20.57 -0.76
C ASP A 5 -12.07 21.27 -1.73
N ALA A 6 -11.71 20.54 -2.80
CA ALA A 6 -11.61 21.13 -4.14
C ALA A 6 -11.62 20.03 -5.23
N MET A 7 -12.68 19.23 -5.31
CA MET A 7 -13.02 18.52 -6.56
C MET A 7 -14.21 19.24 -7.18
N LYS A 8 -13.99 20.48 -7.67
CA LYS A 8 -14.93 21.16 -8.54
C LYS A 8 -14.71 20.66 -9.96
N THR A 9 -15.66 19.82 -10.37
CA THR A 9 -16.11 19.51 -11.71
C THR A 9 -15.79 20.64 -12.71
N ASN A 10 -14.96 20.35 -13.71
CA ASN A 10 -14.65 21.27 -14.80
C ASN A 10 -15.33 20.75 -16.08
N GLU A 11 -16.63 20.93 -16.19
CA GLU A 11 -17.46 20.61 -17.37
C GLU A 11 -17.53 21.77 -18.39
N GLY A 12 -16.59 22.72 -18.36
CA GLY A 12 -16.73 24.00 -19.09
C GLY A 12 -15.66 24.33 -20.13
N ASN A 13 -14.71 23.44 -20.44
CA ASN A 13 -13.56 23.81 -21.29
C ASN A 13 -13.22 22.78 -22.37
N THR A 14 -14.26 22.20 -22.99
CA THR A 14 -14.17 21.22 -24.08
C THR A 14 -14.77 21.77 -25.39
N ILE A 15 -14.81 23.11 -25.58
CA ILE A 15 -15.36 23.70 -26.82
C ILE A 15 -14.38 24.70 -27.49
N MET A 16 -13.41 25.28 -26.75
CA MET A 16 -12.54 26.34 -27.32
C MET A 16 -11.10 25.90 -27.68
N LYS A 17 -10.75 24.62 -27.51
CA LYS A 17 -9.44 24.06 -27.95
C LYS A 17 -9.52 23.24 -29.25
N GLN A 18 -10.70 23.11 -29.84
CA GLN A 18 -10.94 22.22 -30.99
C GLN A 18 -10.73 22.87 -32.38
N ARG A 19 -10.16 24.07 -32.45
CA ARG A 19 -9.95 24.78 -33.74
C ARG A 19 -8.49 25.10 -34.09
N LEU A 20 -7.51 24.61 -33.32
CA LEU A 20 -6.09 24.92 -33.57
C LEU A 20 -5.15 23.72 -33.46
N THR A 21 -5.59 22.54 -33.88
CA THR A 21 -4.71 21.38 -34.06
C THR A 21 -5.07 20.64 -35.35
N LEU A 22 -4.96 21.37 -36.47
CA LEU A 22 -4.74 20.78 -37.78
C LEU A 22 -3.32 21.18 -38.18
N LEU A 23 -2.49 20.19 -38.57
CA LEU A 23 -1.13 20.30 -39.12
C LEU A 23 0.02 20.39 -38.11
N SER A 24 0.37 19.28 -37.43
CA SER A 24 1.76 18.88 -37.13
C SER A 24 1.80 17.60 -36.30
N GLY A 25 2.80 16.76 -36.54
CA GLY A 25 2.86 15.36 -36.15
C GLY A 25 2.88 15.06 -34.65
N GLY A 26 2.57 13.81 -34.32
CA GLY A 26 2.67 13.30 -32.95
C GLY A 26 1.99 11.95 -32.74
N LEU A 27 2.36 10.94 -33.52
CA LEU A 27 1.94 9.55 -33.30
C LEU A 27 2.71 8.98 -32.08
N ALA A 28 2.39 9.44 -30.87
CA ALA A 28 3.05 9.02 -29.63
C ALA A 28 2.03 8.72 -28.50
N ALA A 29 0.89 8.12 -28.85
CA ALA A 29 -0.16 7.73 -27.89
C ALA A 29 -0.32 6.20 -27.79
N ALA A 30 0.77 5.45 -27.59
CA ALA A 30 0.69 3.99 -27.46
C ALA A 30 1.70 3.34 -26.48
N LEU A 31 2.20 4.05 -25.45
CA LEU A 31 3.21 3.51 -24.53
C LEU A 31 2.77 3.35 -23.06
N PHE A 32 1.47 3.16 -22.76
CA PHE A 32 1.03 2.96 -21.36
C PHE A 32 0.37 1.63 -21.01
N SER A 33 0.39 0.62 -21.89
CA SER A 33 -0.31 -0.65 -21.62
C SER A 33 0.59 -1.87 -21.42
N LEU A 34 1.87 -1.70 -21.09
CA LEU A 34 2.72 -2.82 -20.70
C LEU A 34 2.34 -3.28 -19.27
N GLY A 35 1.30 -4.10 -19.18
CA GLY A 35 1.04 -4.91 -18.00
C GLY A 35 2.26 -5.78 -17.73
N VAL A 36 2.94 -5.55 -16.61
CA VAL A 36 4.07 -6.38 -16.18
C VAL A 36 3.54 -7.80 -15.98
N PRO A 37 4.00 -8.81 -16.75
CA PRO A 37 3.54 -10.17 -16.56
C PRO A 37 3.88 -10.62 -15.14
N ALA A 38 2.90 -11.26 -14.48
CA ALA A 38 3.10 -11.84 -13.16
C ALA A 38 4.15 -12.95 -13.26
N GLN A 39 5.40 -12.64 -12.89
CA GLN A 39 6.48 -13.60 -12.92
C GLN A 39 6.22 -14.68 -11.87
N ALA A 40 6.34 -15.95 -12.26
CA ALA A 40 6.23 -17.07 -11.34
C ALA A 40 7.28 -16.91 -10.23
N VAL A 41 6.84 -16.84 -8.97
CA VAL A 41 7.73 -16.63 -7.82
C VAL A 41 8.31 -17.97 -7.41
N ASP A 42 9.62 -18.13 -7.55
CA ASP A 42 10.33 -19.28 -6.98
C ASP A 42 10.43 -19.12 -5.46
N CYS A 43 9.58 -19.86 -4.72
CA CYS A 43 9.57 -19.82 -3.27
C CYS A 43 10.85 -20.37 -2.64
N GLY A 44 11.62 -21.20 -3.34
CA GLY A 44 12.90 -21.72 -2.85
C GLY A 44 13.97 -20.63 -2.67
N LYS A 45 13.81 -19.49 -3.36
CA LYS A 45 14.69 -18.33 -3.25
C LYS A 45 14.13 -17.22 -2.35
N ALA A 46 12.93 -17.40 -1.82
CA ALA A 46 12.31 -16.41 -0.95
C ALA A 46 13.01 -16.38 0.43
N ARG A 47 13.02 -15.21 1.07
CA ARG A 47 13.49 -15.05 2.45
C ARG A 47 12.74 -15.95 3.45
N ASP A 48 11.50 -16.27 3.15
CA ASP A 48 10.65 -17.18 3.91
C ASP A 48 9.89 -18.10 2.92
N PRO A 49 10.46 -19.28 2.62
CA PRO A 49 9.86 -20.22 1.66
C PRO A 49 8.48 -20.69 2.11
N GLN A 50 8.30 -21.00 3.39
CA GLN A 50 7.02 -21.47 3.93
C GLN A 50 5.92 -20.41 3.77
N ARG A 51 6.26 -19.14 4.04
CA ARG A 51 5.31 -18.03 3.82
C ARG A 51 4.98 -17.82 2.36
N CYS A 52 5.97 -17.97 1.48
CA CYS A 52 5.77 -17.86 0.04
C CYS A 52 4.82 -18.94 -0.48
N GLU A 53 5.02 -20.19 -0.09
CA GLU A 53 4.15 -21.32 -0.46
C GLU A 53 2.72 -21.13 0.04
N ALA A 54 2.56 -20.69 1.30
CA ALA A 54 1.25 -20.36 1.86
C ALA A 54 0.56 -19.25 1.06
N LEU A 55 1.31 -18.24 0.63
CA LEU A 55 0.79 -17.18 -0.23
C LEU A 55 0.37 -17.68 -1.61
N GLN A 56 1.12 -18.60 -2.21
CA GLN A 56 0.72 -19.22 -3.48
C GLN A 56 -0.58 -20.02 -3.32
N LYS A 57 -0.67 -20.88 -2.29
CA LYS A 57 -1.89 -21.65 -1.99
C LYS A 57 -3.09 -20.73 -1.74
N ALA A 58 -2.91 -19.64 -1.00
CA ALA A 58 -3.96 -18.66 -0.76
C ALA A 58 -4.38 -17.93 -2.06
N LYS A 59 -3.43 -17.60 -2.94
CA LYS A 59 -3.73 -17.00 -4.25
C LYS A 59 -4.53 -17.96 -5.14
N GLU A 60 -4.15 -19.22 -5.21
CA GLU A 60 -4.87 -20.25 -5.96
C GLU A 60 -6.28 -20.46 -5.41
N THR A 61 -6.42 -20.54 -4.08
CA THR A 61 -7.72 -20.68 -3.41
C THR A 61 -8.64 -19.46 -3.68
N CYS A 62 -8.06 -18.28 -3.78
CA CYS A 62 -8.78 -17.03 -3.98
C CYS A 62 -8.73 -16.51 -5.43
N LYS A 63 -8.37 -17.36 -6.41
CA LYS A 63 -8.10 -16.92 -7.79
C LYS A 63 -9.33 -16.32 -8.47
N ASP A 64 -10.51 -16.89 -8.20
CA ASP A 64 -11.78 -16.49 -8.80
C ASP A 64 -12.44 -15.27 -8.13
N LYS A 65 -11.80 -14.73 -7.09
CA LYS A 65 -12.29 -13.53 -6.38
C LYS A 65 -11.53 -12.29 -6.85
N ALA A 66 -12.22 -11.16 -6.85
CA ALA A 66 -11.64 -9.85 -7.18
C ALA A 66 -11.90 -8.82 -6.08
N GLY A 67 -11.20 -7.68 -6.15
CA GLY A 67 -11.49 -6.52 -5.31
C GLY A 67 -11.46 -6.77 -3.78
N PRO A 68 -12.44 -6.25 -3.03
CA PRO A 68 -12.57 -6.46 -1.59
C PRO A 68 -12.73 -7.94 -1.18
N ASP A 69 -13.42 -8.74 -1.99
CA ASP A 69 -13.67 -10.15 -1.67
C ASP A 69 -12.42 -11.01 -1.80
N LYS A 70 -11.56 -10.69 -2.77
CA LYS A 70 -10.22 -11.30 -2.85
C LYS A 70 -9.41 -11.00 -1.60
N ARG A 71 -9.43 -9.76 -1.12
CA ARG A 71 -8.72 -9.35 0.10
C ARG A 71 -9.21 -10.11 1.33
N LYS A 72 -10.54 -10.21 1.51
CA LYS A 72 -11.14 -10.99 2.59
C LYS A 72 -10.71 -12.46 2.51
N CYS A 73 -10.84 -13.07 1.32
CA CYS A 73 -10.43 -14.46 1.11
C CYS A 73 -8.95 -14.68 1.43
N MET A 74 -8.06 -13.84 0.92
CA MET A 74 -6.62 -13.96 1.19
C MET A 74 -6.31 -13.78 2.68
N SER A 75 -7.06 -12.94 3.39
CA SER A 75 -6.91 -12.78 4.84
C SER A 75 -7.27 -14.05 5.61
N TYR A 76 -8.32 -14.77 5.19
CA TYR A 76 -8.71 -16.05 5.80
C TYR A 76 -7.82 -17.22 5.39
N ALA A 77 -7.34 -17.23 4.13
CA ALA A 77 -6.54 -18.31 3.58
C ALA A 77 -5.06 -18.24 4.00
N MET A 78 -4.58 -17.09 4.46
CA MET A 78 -3.20 -16.92 4.91
C MET A 78 -3.04 -17.32 6.38
N PRO A 79 -2.08 -18.20 6.72
CA PRO A 79 -1.79 -18.51 8.11
C PRO A 79 -1.23 -17.28 8.85
N PRO A 80 -1.39 -17.20 10.18
CA PRO A 80 -0.69 -16.21 10.99
C PRO A 80 0.83 -16.37 10.87
N MET A 81 1.57 -15.29 11.05
CA MET A 81 3.04 -15.32 11.06
C MET A 81 3.54 -15.91 12.37
N ASP A 82 4.54 -16.79 12.31
CA ASP A 82 5.30 -17.20 13.49
C ASP A 82 6.28 -16.08 13.87
N CYS A 83 5.91 -15.29 14.87
CA CYS A 83 6.70 -14.14 15.31
C CYS A 83 8.00 -14.54 16.01
N SER A 84 8.15 -15.78 16.46
CA SER A 84 9.37 -16.29 17.07
C SER A 84 10.54 -16.32 16.08
N LYS A 85 10.24 -16.48 14.79
CA LYS A 85 11.22 -16.49 13.70
C LYS A 85 11.43 -15.10 13.08
N ALA A 86 10.72 -14.09 13.55
CA ALA A 86 10.86 -12.74 13.04
C ALA A 86 12.11 -12.06 13.61
N ARG A 87 12.73 -11.17 12.81
CA ARG A 87 13.88 -10.36 13.25
C ARG A 87 13.57 -9.49 14.49
N SER A 88 12.29 -9.16 14.70
CA SER A 88 11.81 -8.46 15.89
C SER A 88 10.47 -9.10 16.27
N PRO A 89 10.47 -10.04 17.24
CA PRO A 89 9.26 -10.71 17.68
C PRO A 89 8.21 -9.74 18.22
N GLU A 90 8.61 -8.79 19.07
CA GLU A 90 7.74 -7.75 19.64
C GLU A 90 6.98 -6.97 18.55
N ARG A 91 7.70 -6.51 17.52
CA ARG A 91 7.09 -5.77 16.41
C ARG A 91 6.19 -6.66 15.55
N CYS A 92 6.54 -7.92 15.37
CA CYS A 92 5.70 -8.87 14.66
C CYS A 92 4.39 -9.10 15.41
N GLU A 93 4.44 -9.34 16.71
CA GLU A 93 3.27 -9.53 17.56
C GLU A 93 2.39 -8.29 17.57
N ALA A 94 2.98 -7.10 17.72
CA ALA A 94 2.24 -5.84 17.65
C ALA A 94 1.57 -5.66 16.28
N THR A 95 2.23 -6.05 15.19
CA THR A 95 1.64 -6.03 13.85
C THR A 95 0.46 -7.00 13.73
N GLN A 96 0.59 -8.21 14.29
CA GLN A 96 -0.49 -9.20 14.30
C GLN A 96 -1.69 -8.71 15.10
N LYS A 97 -1.47 -8.14 16.30
CA LYS A 97 -2.52 -7.54 17.13
C LYS A 97 -3.22 -6.37 16.41
N ALA A 98 -2.45 -5.48 15.78
CA ALA A 98 -3.01 -4.36 15.02
C ALA A 98 -3.86 -4.84 13.83
N LYS A 99 -3.43 -5.89 13.11
CA LYS A 99 -4.22 -6.49 12.02
C LYS A 99 -5.56 -7.03 12.51
N GLU A 100 -5.56 -7.74 13.63
CA GLU A 100 -6.80 -8.25 14.23
C GLU A 100 -7.74 -7.12 14.66
N ALA A 101 -7.21 -6.08 15.31
CA ALA A 101 -8.00 -4.90 15.71
C ALA A 101 -8.57 -4.11 14.51
N CYS A 102 -7.88 -4.14 13.38
CA CYS A 102 -8.22 -3.36 12.18
C CYS A 102 -8.86 -4.20 11.06
N LYS A 103 -9.21 -5.47 11.31
CA LYS A 103 -9.65 -6.43 10.28
C LYS A 103 -10.94 -6.01 9.56
N ASP A 104 -11.83 -5.30 10.26
CA ASP A 104 -13.12 -4.87 9.74
C ASP A 104 -13.04 -3.55 8.96
N LYS A 105 -11.87 -2.90 8.94
CA LYS A 105 -11.63 -1.64 8.21
C LYS A 105 -11.03 -1.91 6.84
N ALA A 106 -11.33 -1.05 5.88
CA ALA A 106 -10.77 -1.11 4.53
C ALA A 106 -10.17 0.24 4.09
N GLY A 107 -9.31 0.21 3.06
CA GLY A 107 -8.84 1.42 2.40
C GLY A 107 -8.06 2.38 3.34
N PRO A 108 -8.29 3.70 3.25
CA PRO A 108 -7.62 4.70 4.09
C PRO A 108 -7.84 4.49 5.59
N GLU A 109 -9.03 4.08 6.01
CA GLU A 109 -9.36 3.84 7.42
C GLU A 109 -8.54 2.70 8.01
N HIS A 110 -8.37 1.61 7.25
CA HIS A 110 -7.51 0.50 7.67
C HIS A 110 -6.07 0.97 7.89
N ARG A 111 -5.54 1.80 6.97
CA ARG A 111 -4.19 2.36 7.10
C ARG A 111 -4.07 3.25 8.33
N GLN A 112 -5.08 4.06 8.61
CA GLN A 112 -5.10 4.90 9.80
C GLN A 112 -5.12 4.05 11.08
N CYS A 113 -6.04 3.09 11.16
CA CYS A 113 -6.15 2.17 12.28
C CYS A 113 -4.83 1.42 12.54
N MET A 114 -4.18 0.91 11.49
CA MET A 114 -2.89 0.25 11.61
C MET A 114 -1.80 1.20 12.13
N ARG A 115 -1.80 2.48 11.74
CA ARG A 115 -0.84 3.46 12.26
C ARG A 115 -1.06 3.75 13.75
N ASP A 116 -2.32 3.81 14.18
CA ASP A 116 -2.69 4.13 15.55
C ASP A 116 -2.44 2.95 16.50
N ASN A 117 -2.57 1.71 16.01
CA ASN A 117 -2.38 0.49 16.80
C ASN A 117 -0.94 -0.09 16.73
N MET A 118 -0.05 0.52 15.94
CA MET A 118 1.34 0.08 15.85
C MET A 118 2.22 0.86 16.83
N PRO A 119 3.22 0.20 17.45
CA PRO A 119 4.19 0.90 18.28
C PRO A 119 4.92 1.94 17.43
N LYS A 120 4.97 3.18 17.92
CA LYS A 120 5.76 4.22 17.28
C LYS A 120 7.21 3.78 17.32
N ARG A 121 7.88 3.79 16.16
CA ARG A 121 9.31 3.45 16.06
C ARG A 121 10.10 4.35 17.01
N GLY A 122 10.52 3.83 18.16
CA GLY A 122 11.50 4.47 19.03
C GLY A 122 12.79 4.66 18.23
N GLY A 123 13.16 5.91 17.94
CA GLY A 123 14.34 6.25 17.15
C GLY A 123 14.10 7.08 15.88
N GLN A 124 12.86 7.45 15.54
CA GLN A 124 12.66 8.59 14.63
C GLN A 124 12.56 9.86 15.47
N THR A 125 13.69 10.48 15.80
CA THR A 125 13.67 11.91 16.12
C THR A 125 13.00 12.62 14.95
N PRO A 126 11.89 13.34 15.12
CA PRO A 126 11.40 14.22 14.07
C PRO A 126 12.54 15.17 13.74
N LYS A 127 12.91 15.27 12.46
CA LYS A 127 13.94 16.19 11.92
C LYS A 127 13.57 17.68 12.10
N SER A 128 12.66 17.99 13.03
CA SER A 128 12.03 19.28 13.30
C SER A 128 12.15 19.72 14.77
N GLN A 129 12.92 19.02 15.61
CA GLN A 129 13.24 19.46 16.98
C GLN A 129 14.74 19.46 17.23
N ILE A 130 15.50 20.08 16.32
CA ILE A 130 16.81 20.62 16.72
C ILE A 130 16.46 21.88 17.52
N PRO A 131 16.64 21.91 18.86
CA PRO A 131 16.49 23.15 19.60
C PRO A 131 17.50 24.17 19.04
N PRO A 132 17.15 25.46 18.92
CA PRO A 132 18.12 26.46 18.49
C PRO A 132 19.33 26.38 19.42
N ALA A 133 20.52 26.25 18.82
CA ALA A 133 21.76 26.31 19.56
C ALA A 133 21.76 27.62 20.36
N LYS A 134 21.89 27.50 21.69
CA LYS A 134 22.06 28.68 22.54
C LYS A 134 23.36 29.38 22.09
N PRO A 135 23.36 30.71 21.92
CA PRO A 135 24.59 31.43 21.63
C PRO A 135 25.56 31.22 22.80
N VAL A 136 26.78 30.80 22.48
CA VAL A 136 27.91 30.83 23.41
C VAL A 136 28.30 32.31 23.53
N ALA A 137 28.31 32.81 24.76
CA ALA A 137 28.69 34.17 25.12
C ALA A 137 30.18 34.44 24.86
#